data_AF-A0A2E0YB58-F1
#
_entry.id   AF-A0A2E0YB58-F1
#
_cell.length_a   1.000
_cell.length_b   1.000
_cell.length_c   1.000
_cell.angle_alpha   90.00
_cell.angle_beta   90.00
_cell.angle_gamma   90.00
#
_symmetry.space_group_name_H-M   'P 1'
#
loop_
_entity.id
_entity.type
_entity.pdbx_description
1 polymer ?
#
loop_
_entity_poly.entity_id
_entity_poly.type
_entity_poly.pdbx_seq_one_letter_code
_entity_poly.pdbx_strand_id
1 'polypeptide(L)'
;MPAPGAVEFPGQKRRKIRMRGTKQANKDTQIRLRKNLDRLLTDGETLLPEVTWNGKISWRKGDPVKKTIREIQKVLEKRHNQKWLSKRMMAKRGDPLAKAWAGSLSAAYDEEITIVGDFNHPSFGKGSFVRRGDGKPLYLAAIQNHHLPSLKMAAWEQHARKGFHFFSWKKGLVCSGFQPILPDGWLEDVLERSRFEFVKNEGGWCTKDLTQDQSQPHISLKFCNDEIVLISLTSIEKKSKESFIHHLALSMLPPNLNHVLKATFSWAPEGFEGDYGEECEEDIQSVFEGWIGLTMDERSLPERLKITQLNHIESGIIVNKTWYESPQKAIAGFSGSEKEKKLAVHLLELADGEAIRIDQKGVSSERKGGAVEIQTSSLNHILLALWEDYGAKGLEAYGVPSQDALVLWEEQWQKKKGFNRFLNEIETKRTLAKKSAVFPFKKGELEGITGEINDLVMTGLIDGKGSGEKMATRKRKQIDSAAVGWSWLVATQRNKGKEWQFEQGARDKGSAWVASVKNLVTQGQLLINGENANYEQAIDEVKLSVGESS
;
A
#
# COMPACT_ATOMS: atom_id res chain seq x y z
N MET A 1 -45.16 23.63 70.56
CA MET A 1 -45.29 22.16 70.61
C MET A 1 -44.05 21.56 69.94
N PRO A 2 -43.30 20.67 70.62
CA PRO A 2 -42.15 20.00 70.01
C PRO A 2 -42.61 18.89 69.06
N ALA A 3 -41.90 18.70 67.94
CA ALA A 3 -42.14 17.60 67.01
C ALA A 3 -41.80 16.24 67.67
N PRO A 4 -42.53 15.15 67.37
CA PRO A 4 -42.30 13.87 68.03
C PRO A 4 -40.95 13.26 67.61
N GLY A 5 -40.24 12.70 68.60
CA GLY A 5 -38.96 12.02 68.39
C GLY A 5 -39.10 10.81 67.46
N ALA A 6 -38.16 10.65 66.54
CA ALA A 6 -38.08 9.51 65.65
C ALA A 6 -37.87 8.22 66.48
N VAL A 7 -38.81 7.29 66.40
CA VAL A 7 -38.75 5.99 67.06
C VAL A 7 -38.01 5.01 66.14
N GLU A 8 -36.90 4.43 66.62
CA GLU A 8 -36.23 3.30 65.96
C GLU A 8 -36.95 1.99 66.30
N PHE A 9 -37.40 1.25 65.28
CA PHE A 9 -38.00 -0.07 65.46
C PHE A 9 -36.92 -1.16 65.55
N PRO A 10 -37.06 -2.16 66.44
CA PRO A 10 -36.10 -3.27 66.53
C PRO A 10 -36.23 -4.15 65.28
N GLY A 11 -35.23 -4.11 64.40
CA GLY A 11 -35.18 -4.95 63.19
C GLY A 11 -34.71 -4.25 61.90
N GLN A 12 -34.55 -2.92 61.89
CA GLN A 12 -33.95 -2.25 60.72
C GLN A 12 -32.43 -2.52 60.66
N LYS A 13 -32.02 -3.48 59.82
CA LYS A 13 -30.61 -3.62 59.40
C LYS A 13 -30.15 -2.29 58.84
N ARG A 14 -29.21 -1.62 59.53
CA ARG A 14 -28.53 -0.40 59.07
C ARG A 14 -28.23 -0.51 57.57
N ARG A 15 -28.89 0.31 56.75
CA ARG A 15 -28.56 0.46 55.33
C ARG A 15 -27.08 0.87 55.27
N LYS A 16 -26.20 -0.07 54.89
CA LYS A 16 -24.78 0.21 54.67
C LYS A 16 -24.68 1.31 53.63
N ILE A 17 -24.34 2.52 54.07
CA ILE A 17 -24.03 3.65 53.19
C ILE A 17 -22.86 3.21 52.30
N ARG A 18 -23.16 2.82 51.06
CA ARG A 18 -22.13 2.42 50.10
C ARG A 18 -21.51 3.73 49.58
N MET A 19 -20.29 4.04 50.02
CA MET A 19 -19.54 5.17 49.46
C MET A 19 -19.44 4.99 47.94
N ARG A 20 -19.90 5.97 47.16
CA ARG A 20 -19.82 5.93 45.69
C ARG A 20 -18.37 5.75 45.25
N GLY A 21 -18.13 4.83 44.31
CA GLY A 21 -16.80 4.50 43.80
C GLY A 21 -15.97 3.56 44.67
N THR A 22 -16.59 2.84 45.62
CA THR A 22 -15.93 1.80 46.43
C THR A 22 -16.56 0.42 46.19
N LYS A 23 -15.74 -0.63 46.25
CA LYS A 23 -16.13 -2.04 46.13
C LYS A 23 -15.53 -2.85 47.27
N GLN A 24 -16.12 -4.02 47.52
CA GLN A 24 -15.54 -5.01 48.41
C GLN A 24 -14.31 -5.62 47.72
N ALA A 25 -13.17 -5.66 48.42
CA ALA A 25 -11.96 -6.23 47.86
C ALA A 25 -12.06 -7.75 47.83
N ASN A 26 -11.75 -8.37 46.69
CA ASN A 26 -11.53 -9.82 46.62
C ASN A 26 -10.19 -10.19 47.28
N LYS A 27 -10.00 -11.48 47.60
CA LYS A 27 -8.80 -11.96 48.31
C LYS A 27 -7.49 -11.53 47.63
N ASP A 28 -7.41 -11.64 46.30
CA ASP A 28 -6.20 -11.26 45.55
C ASP A 28 -5.89 -9.76 45.66
N THR A 29 -6.91 -8.91 45.60
CA THR A 29 -6.73 -7.46 45.78
C THR A 29 -6.27 -7.14 47.20
N GLN A 30 -6.79 -7.84 48.21
CA GLN A 30 -6.35 -7.66 49.60
C GLN A 30 -4.88 -8.02 49.78
N ILE A 31 -4.48 -9.21 49.31
CA ILE A 31 -3.10 -9.70 49.40
C ILE A 31 -2.14 -8.73 48.68
N ARG A 32 -2.50 -8.32 47.45
CA ARG A 32 -1.69 -7.39 46.65
C ARG A 32 -1.56 -6.02 47.31
N LEU A 33 -2.66 -5.44 47.80
CA LEU A 33 -2.62 -4.14 48.45
C LEU A 33 -1.86 -4.18 49.77
N ARG A 34 -2.04 -5.22 50.58
CA ARG A 34 -1.27 -5.44 51.81
C ARG A 34 0.23 -5.45 51.50
N LYS A 35 0.67 -6.29 50.56
CA LYS A 35 2.07 -6.35 50.11
C LYS A 35 2.61 -4.99 49.64
N ASN A 36 1.82 -4.25 48.86
CA ASN A 36 2.25 -2.94 48.37
C ASN A 36 2.35 -1.88 49.47
N LEU A 37 1.41 -1.90 50.43
CA LEU A 37 1.39 -0.99 51.58
C LEU A 37 2.50 -1.32 52.59
N ASP A 38 2.82 -2.61 52.78
CA ASP A 38 3.99 -3.04 53.56
C ASP A 38 5.27 -2.49 52.94
N ARG A 39 5.46 -2.70 51.63
CA ARG A 39 6.61 -2.15 50.91
C ARG A 39 6.66 -0.63 50.95
N LEU A 40 5.51 0.04 50.93
CA LEU A 40 5.43 1.50 51.07
C LEU A 40 5.94 1.97 52.45
N LEU A 41 5.66 1.18 53.49
CA LEU A 41 6.04 1.46 54.87
C LEU A 41 7.52 1.14 55.13
N THR A 42 8.09 0.12 54.48
CA THR A 42 9.50 -0.27 54.65
C THR A 42 10.44 0.50 53.74
N ASP A 43 10.11 0.61 52.45
CA ASP A 43 11.01 1.06 51.38
C ASP A 43 10.46 2.29 50.63
N GLY A 44 9.64 3.10 51.30
CA GLY A 44 8.93 4.22 50.67
C GLY A 44 9.82 5.23 49.97
N GLU A 45 11.05 5.41 50.48
CA GLU A 45 12.08 6.27 49.89
C GLU A 45 12.49 5.81 48.48
N THR A 46 12.53 4.49 48.23
CA THR A 46 12.92 3.90 46.93
C THR A 46 11.87 4.09 45.82
N LEU A 47 10.65 4.48 46.21
CA LEU A 47 9.52 4.67 45.30
C LEU A 47 9.39 6.11 44.81
N LEU A 48 10.21 7.02 45.34
CA LEU A 48 10.33 8.39 44.86
C LEU A 48 11.11 8.44 43.55
N PRO A 49 10.82 9.40 42.65
CA PRO A 49 11.62 9.58 41.46
C PRO A 49 13.04 10.01 41.86
N GLU A 50 14.03 9.35 41.27
CA GLU A 50 15.39 9.87 41.27
C GLU A 50 15.45 11.11 40.38
N VAL A 51 15.94 12.23 40.91
CA VAL A 51 16.03 13.49 40.18
C VAL A 51 17.46 13.68 39.70
N THR A 52 17.70 13.46 38.41
CA THR A 52 19.03 13.62 37.79
C THR A 52 19.31 15.07 37.37
N TRP A 53 18.31 15.93 37.39
CA TRP A 53 18.43 17.32 36.99
C TRP A 53 19.12 18.20 38.04
N ASN A 54 20.27 18.78 37.64
CA ASN A 54 21.13 19.62 38.48
C ASN A 54 21.06 21.12 38.15
N GLY A 55 20.17 21.54 37.25
CA GLY A 55 20.01 22.94 36.88
C GLY A 55 19.43 23.81 38.02
N LYS A 56 19.61 25.13 37.89
CA LYS A 56 19.06 26.12 38.84
C LYS A 56 17.79 26.75 38.24
N ILE A 57 16.63 26.50 38.85
CA ILE A 57 15.42 27.31 38.63
C ILE A 57 15.58 28.61 39.43
N SER A 58 15.20 29.74 38.85
CA SER A 58 15.17 31.05 39.54
C SER A 58 14.60 30.92 40.95
N TRP A 59 15.27 31.54 41.94
CA TRP A 59 14.93 31.39 43.36
C TRP A 59 13.45 31.63 43.65
N ARG A 60 12.78 32.47 42.83
CA ARG A 60 11.41 32.93 43.09
C ARG A 60 10.37 31.87 42.78
N LYS A 61 10.68 30.95 41.87
CA LYS A 61 9.75 29.87 41.47
C LYS A 61 10.01 28.59 42.27
N GLY A 62 11.27 28.28 42.59
CA GLY A 62 11.69 27.04 43.24
C GLY A 62 11.39 25.80 42.37
N ASP A 63 12.13 24.71 42.57
CA ASP A 63 11.88 23.45 41.85
C ASP A 63 10.63 22.76 42.43
N PRO A 64 9.51 22.64 41.67
CA PRO A 64 8.28 22.04 42.16
C PRO A 64 8.42 20.54 42.46
N VAL A 65 9.27 19.81 41.72
CA VAL A 65 9.51 18.38 41.95
C VAL A 65 10.27 18.20 43.26
N LYS A 66 11.41 18.90 43.43
CA LYS A 66 12.18 18.85 44.69
C LYS A 66 11.35 19.31 45.89
N LYS A 67 10.48 20.31 45.72
CA LYS A 67 9.56 20.74 46.79
C LYS A 67 8.57 19.65 47.19
N THR A 68 7.92 18.99 46.23
CA THR A 68 7.01 17.88 46.50
C THR A 68 7.74 16.71 47.15
N ILE A 69 8.93 16.33 46.64
CA ILE A 69 9.77 15.27 47.22
C ILE A 69 10.09 15.56 48.68
N ARG A 70 10.53 16.79 49.03
CA ARG A 70 10.79 17.18 50.42
C ARG A 70 9.55 17.07 51.31
N GLU A 71 8.37 17.43 50.80
CA GLU A 71 7.13 17.29 51.55
C GLU A 71 6.73 15.82 51.75
N ILE A 72 7.07 14.92 50.83
CA ILE A 72 6.86 13.48 50.97
C ILE A 72 7.90 12.87 51.94
N GLN A 73 9.16 13.29 51.87
CA GLN A 73 10.21 12.84 52.81
C GLN A 73 9.83 13.12 54.27
N LYS A 74 9.28 14.31 54.57
CA LYS A 74 8.72 14.61 55.91
C LYS A 74 7.62 13.65 56.35
N VAL A 75 6.84 13.11 55.39
CA VAL A 75 5.81 12.11 55.66
C VAL A 75 6.44 10.75 55.92
N LEU A 76 7.44 10.36 55.12
CA LEU A 76 8.18 9.10 55.26
C LEU A 76 8.98 9.03 56.58
N GLU A 77 9.58 10.14 57.03
CA GLU A 77 10.25 10.25 58.33
C GLU A 77 9.29 9.99 59.51
N LYS A 78 8.00 10.30 59.32
CA LYS A 78 6.95 10.16 60.33
C LYS A 78 6.00 9.00 60.04
N ARG A 79 6.40 8.06 59.18
CA ARG A 79 5.57 6.93 58.73
C ARG A 79 5.07 6.03 59.87
N HIS A 80 5.76 6.00 61.01
CA HIS A 80 5.34 5.23 62.17
C HIS A 80 4.49 6.00 63.19
N ASN A 81 4.23 7.30 62.96
CA ASN A 81 3.43 8.13 63.84
C ASN A 81 1.98 8.28 63.31
N GLN A 82 1.12 7.31 63.65
CA GLN A 82 -0.27 7.26 63.17
C GLN A 82 -1.09 8.52 63.50
N LYS A 83 -0.89 9.12 64.69
CA LYS A 83 -1.56 10.37 65.08
C LYS A 83 -1.16 11.53 64.16
N TRP A 84 0.13 11.61 63.81
CA TRP A 84 0.63 12.63 62.90
C TRP A 84 0.14 12.40 61.46
N LEU A 85 0.20 11.16 60.97
CA LEU A 85 -0.29 10.80 59.64
C LEU A 85 -1.78 11.14 59.48
N SER A 86 -2.59 10.83 60.50
CA SER A 86 -4.04 11.13 60.50
C SER A 86 -4.33 12.63 60.39
N LYS A 87 -3.53 13.48 61.05
CA LYS A 87 -3.64 14.94 60.90
C LYS A 87 -3.15 15.40 59.52
N ARG A 88 -2.03 14.85 59.04
CA ARG A 88 -1.42 15.25 57.77
C ARG A 88 -2.31 14.93 56.57
N MET A 89 -2.92 13.75 56.53
CA MET A 89 -3.80 13.34 55.42
C MET A 89 -5.09 14.18 55.32
N MET A 90 -5.55 14.77 56.42
CA MET A 90 -6.75 15.61 56.51
C MET A 90 -6.44 17.12 56.47
N ALA A 91 -5.18 17.52 56.30
CA ALA A 91 -4.80 18.92 56.35
C ALA A 91 -5.47 19.73 55.22
N LYS A 92 -6.07 20.88 55.55
CA LYS A 92 -6.74 21.76 54.56
C LYS A 92 -5.76 22.32 53.51
N ARG A 93 -4.51 22.54 53.90
CA ARG A 93 -3.41 23.03 53.05
C ARG A 93 -2.27 22.02 53.04
N GLY A 94 -1.47 22.05 51.99
CA GLY A 94 -0.28 21.21 51.84
C GLY A 94 -0.16 20.62 50.43
N ASP A 95 0.96 19.98 50.17
CA ASP A 95 1.18 19.27 48.91
C ASP A 95 0.18 18.09 48.79
N PRO A 96 -0.65 18.05 47.72
CA PRO A 96 -1.66 17.00 47.56
C PRO A 96 -1.10 15.58 47.45
N LEU A 97 0.09 15.42 46.88
CA LEU A 97 0.75 14.13 46.75
C LEU A 97 1.25 13.68 48.13
N ALA A 98 1.88 14.57 48.90
CA ALA A 98 2.28 14.29 50.29
C ALA A 98 1.09 13.92 51.20
N LYS A 99 -0.09 14.53 51.00
CA LYS A 99 -1.32 14.13 51.70
C LYS A 99 -1.75 12.70 51.34
N ALA A 100 -1.68 12.34 50.06
CA ALA A 100 -1.99 10.98 49.60
C ALA A 100 -0.99 9.95 50.13
N TRP A 101 0.30 10.30 50.22
CA TRP A 101 1.31 9.48 50.90
C TRP A 101 0.97 9.23 52.36
N ALA A 102 0.57 10.28 53.10
CA ALA A 102 0.16 10.14 54.49
C ALA A 102 -1.08 9.23 54.65
N GLY A 103 -2.05 9.35 53.74
CA GLY A 103 -3.23 8.48 53.69
C GLY A 103 -2.86 7.02 53.41
N SER A 104 -2.00 6.76 52.43
CA SER A 104 -1.53 5.41 52.08
C SER A 104 -0.71 4.77 53.21
N LEU A 105 0.21 5.51 53.83
CA LEU A 105 0.97 5.00 55.00
C LEU A 105 0.08 4.76 56.21
N SER A 106 -0.94 5.60 56.43
CA SER A 106 -1.95 5.34 57.46
C SER A 106 -2.73 4.06 57.17
N ALA A 107 -3.07 3.80 55.90
CA ALA A 107 -3.75 2.57 55.49
C ALA A 107 -2.86 1.33 55.65
N ALA A 108 -1.53 1.47 55.64
CA ALA A 108 -0.62 0.37 55.90
C ALA A 108 -0.74 -0.19 57.34
N TYR A 109 -1.38 0.52 58.27
CA TYR A 109 -1.67 0.03 59.62
C TYR A 109 -3.03 -0.65 59.77
N ASP A 110 -3.84 -0.70 58.71
CA ASP A 110 -5.11 -1.42 58.75
C ASP A 110 -4.86 -2.94 58.82
N GLU A 111 -5.50 -3.63 59.78
CA GLU A 111 -5.42 -5.09 59.94
C GLU A 111 -6.07 -5.82 58.75
N GLU A 112 -7.21 -5.30 58.26
CA GLU A 112 -7.94 -5.88 57.13
C GLU A 112 -8.33 -4.82 56.08
N ILE A 113 -8.11 -5.13 54.80
CA ILE A 113 -8.46 -4.27 53.66
C ILE A 113 -9.79 -4.75 53.06
N THR A 114 -10.92 -4.42 53.66
CA THR A 114 -12.22 -4.95 53.19
C THR A 114 -12.87 -4.12 52.08
N ILE A 115 -12.69 -2.79 52.10
CA ILE A 115 -13.31 -1.85 51.16
C ILE A 115 -12.22 -1.07 50.42
N VAL A 116 -12.28 -1.08 49.10
CA VAL A 116 -11.32 -0.41 48.22
C VAL A 116 -12.03 0.50 47.24
N GLY A 117 -11.40 1.63 46.91
CA GLY A 117 -11.74 2.43 45.74
C GLY A 117 -11.35 1.70 44.45
N ASP A 118 -12.11 1.93 43.39
CA ASP A 118 -11.77 1.46 42.05
C ASP A 118 -11.30 2.64 41.20
N PHE A 119 -10.07 2.56 40.70
CA PHE A 119 -9.50 3.55 39.79
C PHE A 119 -9.42 2.97 38.39
N ASN A 120 -9.88 3.74 37.40
CA ASN A 120 -9.79 3.39 36.00
C ASN A 120 -9.45 4.65 35.20
N HIS A 121 -8.33 4.64 34.50
CA HIS A 121 -7.89 5.74 33.65
C HIS A 121 -7.47 5.19 32.29
N PRO A 122 -7.90 5.81 31.17
CA PRO A 122 -7.55 5.34 29.82
C PRO A 122 -6.05 5.19 29.60
N SER A 123 -5.26 6.21 30.00
CA SER A 123 -3.79 6.21 29.83
C SER A 123 -3.03 5.45 30.92
N PHE A 124 -3.33 5.67 32.20
CA PHE A 124 -2.53 5.08 33.28
C PHE A 124 -2.97 3.67 33.71
N GLY A 125 -4.12 3.20 33.21
CA GLY A 125 -4.68 1.90 33.49
C GLY A 125 -5.59 1.87 34.71
N LYS A 126 -5.82 0.67 35.23
CA LYS A 126 -6.77 0.40 36.32
C LYS A 126 -6.06 -0.12 37.56
N GLY A 127 -6.60 0.21 38.74
CA GLY A 127 -6.07 -0.25 40.00
C GLY A 127 -7.06 -0.04 41.15
N SER A 128 -7.16 -1.01 42.04
CA SER A 128 -7.86 -0.80 43.31
C SER A 128 -6.91 -0.19 44.34
N PHE A 129 -7.45 0.58 45.28
CA PHE A 129 -6.67 1.28 46.31
C PHE A 129 -7.52 1.51 47.57
N VAL A 130 -6.88 1.62 48.73
CA VAL A 130 -7.54 1.99 49.99
C VAL A 130 -7.78 3.49 49.99
N ARG A 131 -9.05 3.89 50.12
CA ARG A 131 -9.42 5.31 50.22
C ARG A 131 -9.23 5.77 51.66
N ARG A 132 -8.17 6.55 51.90
CA ARG A 132 -7.81 7.06 53.23
C ARG A 132 -7.43 8.54 53.16
N GLY A 133 -8.06 9.35 53.99
CA GLY A 133 -7.86 10.80 54.04
C GLY A 133 -8.40 11.57 52.83
N ASP A 134 -7.97 12.83 52.70
CA ASP A 134 -8.38 13.76 51.63
C ASP A 134 -7.42 13.76 50.43
N GLY A 135 -6.65 12.69 50.25
CA GLY A 135 -5.80 12.49 49.07
C GLY A 135 -6.66 12.32 47.81
N LYS A 136 -6.21 12.88 46.67
CA LYS A 136 -6.91 12.67 45.40
C LYS A 136 -6.88 11.16 45.03
N PRO A 137 -7.99 10.60 44.51
CA PRO A 137 -8.04 9.18 44.10
C PRO A 137 -6.91 8.76 43.17
N LEU A 138 -6.56 9.60 42.18
CA LEU A 138 -5.43 9.39 41.26
C LEU A 138 -4.12 9.11 42.02
N TYR A 139 -3.80 9.95 43.01
CA TYR A 139 -2.55 9.84 43.77
C TYR A 139 -2.55 8.65 44.71
N LEU A 140 -3.67 8.36 45.37
CA LEU A 140 -3.81 7.16 46.21
C LEU A 140 -3.63 5.90 45.36
N ALA A 141 -4.26 5.85 44.18
CA ALA A 141 -4.11 4.74 43.24
C ALA A 141 -2.66 4.59 42.75
N ALA A 142 -2.02 5.69 42.36
CA ALA A 142 -0.62 5.71 41.91
C ALA A 142 0.35 5.19 42.98
N ILE A 143 0.25 5.71 44.21
CA ILE A 143 1.15 5.39 45.32
C ILE A 143 0.97 3.93 45.76
N GLN A 144 -0.27 3.46 45.91
CA GLN A 144 -0.55 2.11 46.41
C GLN A 144 -0.38 1.02 45.34
N ASN A 145 -0.25 1.40 44.07
CA ASN A 145 0.01 0.49 42.95
C ASN A 145 1.36 0.80 42.28
N HIS A 146 2.38 1.16 43.08
CA HIS A 146 3.73 1.54 42.62
C HIS A 146 4.44 0.50 41.74
N HIS A 147 4.07 -0.78 41.85
CA HIS A 147 4.55 -1.87 40.99
C HIS A 147 4.12 -1.74 39.52
N LEU A 148 3.09 -0.95 39.22
CA LEU A 148 2.64 -0.70 37.85
C LEU A 148 3.30 0.58 37.31
N PRO A 149 4.19 0.50 36.29
CA PRO A 149 4.94 1.65 35.81
C PRO A 149 4.06 2.84 35.38
N SER A 150 2.95 2.57 34.70
CA SER A 150 2.00 3.59 34.24
C SER A 150 1.31 4.31 35.41
N LEU A 151 0.79 3.58 36.39
CA LEU A 151 0.13 4.17 37.57
C LEU A 151 1.13 4.93 38.44
N LYS A 152 2.35 4.42 38.62
CA LYS A 152 3.41 5.11 39.38
C LYS A 152 3.71 6.50 38.80
N MET A 153 3.71 6.65 37.48
CA MET A 153 3.89 7.96 36.83
C MET A 153 2.71 8.92 37.01
N ALA A 154 1.49 8.41 37.14
CA ALA A 154 0.29 9.23 37.27
C ALA A 154 0.36 10.22 38.46
N ALA A 155 1.15 9.89 39.49
CA ALA A 155 1.46 10.78 40.61
C ALA A 155 2.13 12.10 40.19
N TRP A 156 2.87 12.09 39.08
CA TRP A 156 3.74 13.16 38.63
C TRP A 156 3.22 13.90 37.39
N GLU A 157 2.01 13.57 36.93
CA GLU A 157 1.37 14.20 35.76
C GLU A 157 1.31 15.73 35.86
N GLN A 158 1.00 16.27 37.05
CA GLN A 158 0.95 17.72 37.25
C GLN A 158 2.33 18.39 37.15
N HIS A 159 3.40 17.68 37.48
CA HIS A 159 4.77 18.15 37.31
C HIS A 159 5.18 18.06 35.85
N ALA A 160 4.77 17.01 35.15
CA ALA A 160 4.99 16.89 33.71
C ALA A 160 4.33 17.99 32.90
N ARG A 161 3.10 18.39 33.26
CA ARG A 161 2.42 19.58 32.70
C ARG A 161 3.15 20.90 32.93
N LYS A 162 4.12 20.93 33.86
CA LYS A 162 5.01 22.09 34.11
C LYS A 162 6.35 21.97 33.38
N GLY A 163 6.48 21.02 32.46
CA GLY A 163 7.66 20.81 31.62
C GLY A 163 8.68 19.80 32.13
N PHE A 164 8.37 19.06 33.21
CA PHE A 164 9.28 18.02 33.72
C PHE A 164 9.10 16.69 32.99
N HIS A 165 10.20 16.00 32.75
CA HIS A 165 10.21 14.69 32.10
C HIS A 165 10.39 13.59 33.15
N PHE A 166 9.55 12.56 33.06
CA PHE A 166 9.61 11.38 33.92
C PHE A 166 9.66 10.11 33.09
N PHE A 167 10.38 9.11 33.57
CA PHE A 167 10.54 7.80 32.93
C PHE A 167 10.33 6.71 33.97
N SER A 168 9.56 5.68 33.64
CA SER A 168 9.12 4.67 34.60
C SER A 168 9.17 3.27 34.01
N TRP A 169 9.86 2.39 34.74
CA TRP A 169 10.03 0.99 34.38
C TRP A 169 10.02 0.11 35.65
N LYS A 170 10.24 -1.21 35.53
CA LYS A 170 10.17 -2.12 36.69
C LYS A 170 11.17 -1.75 37.79
N LYS A 171 12.40 -1.35 37.44
CA LYS A 171 13.46 -1.11 38.41
C LYS A 171 13.41 0.30 39.04
N GLY A 172 12.79 1.28 38.39
CA GLY A 172 12.90 2.67 38.85
C GLY A 172 11.89 3.65 38.26
N LEU A 173 11.95 4.87 38.80
CA LEU A 173 11.28 6.06 38.31
C LEU A 173 12.33 7.19 38.33
N VAL A 174 12.55 7.87 37.21
CA VAL A 174 13.50 8.98 37.11
C VAL A 174 12.78 10.23 36.64
N CYS A 175 13.21 11.38 37.15
CA CYS A 175 12.86 12.71 36.69
C CYS A 175 14.10 13.41 36.13
N SER A 176 14.19 13.53 34.81
CA SER A 176 15.33 14.17 34.11
C SER A 176 15.21 15.70 34.00
N GLY A 177 14.13 16.27 34.52
CA GLY A 177 13.93 17.73 34.53
C GLY A 177 13.34 18.24 33.22
N PHE A 178 13.81 19.38 32.72
CA PHE A 178 13.23 20.02 31.53
C PHE A 178 13.64 19.39 30.20
N GLN A 179 14.61 18.48 30.23
CA GLN A 179 15.08 17.76 29.04
C GLN A 179 14.76 16.28 29.17
N PRO A 180 14.36 15.60 28.08
CA PRO A 180 13.96 14.21 28.10
C PRO A 180 15.17 13.26 28.07
N ILE A 181 16.07 13.40 29.04
CA ILE A 181 17.25 12.53 29.14
C ILE A 181 16.81 11.13 29.55
N LEU A 182 17.11 10.14 28.70
CA LEU A 182 16.75 8.74 28.89
C LEU A 182 17.60 8.12 30.02
N PRO A 183 17.00 7.48 31.04
CA PRO A 183 17.74 6.83 32.09
C PRO A 183 18.19 5.41 31.73
N ASP A 184 19.29 4.98 32.35
CA ASP A 184 19.86 3.66 32.13
C ASP A 184 18.87 2.53 32.46
N GLY A 185 18.78 1.56 31.55
CA GLY A 185 17.90 0.40 31.67
C GLY A 185 16.41 0.65 31.45
N TRP A 186 15.97 1.90 31.19
CA TRP A 186 14.58 2.16 30.81
C TRP A 186 14.25 1.57 29.44
N LEU A 187 15.07 1.84 28.42
CA LEU A 187 14.83 1.37 27.06
C LEU A 187 14.79 -0.17 27.02
N GLU A 188 15.79 -0.81 27.62
CA GLU A 188 15.87 -2.27 27.76
C GLU A 188 14.60 -2.86 28.38
N ASP A 189 14.13 -2.35 29.54
CA ASP A 189 12.91 -2.84 30.19
C ASP A 189 11.64 -2.62 29.35
N VAL A 190 11.58 -1.53 28.59
CA VAL A 190 10.45 -1.25 27.71
C VAL A 190 10.43 -2.23 26.52
N LEU A 191 11.59 -2.47 25.90
CA LEU A 191 11.74 -3.41 24.79
C LEU A 191 11.47 -4.86 25.23
N GLU A 192 11.98 -5.29 26.39
CA GLU A 192 11.73 -6.62 26.97
C GLU A 192 10.24 -6.92 27.20
N ARG A 193 9.45 -5.88 27.51
CA ARG A 193 8.00 -5.99 27.77
C ARG A 193 7.16 -5.68 26.54
N SER A 194 7.78 -5.40 25.41
CA SER A 194 7.06 -5.05 24.20
C SER A 194 6.38 -6.27 23.58
N ARG A 195 5.50 -6.02 22.61
CA ARG A 195 4.91 -7.06 21.75
C ARG A 195 5.92 -7.72 20.80
N PHE A 196 7.13 -7.17 20.68
CA PHE A 196 8.17 -7.66 19.77
C PHE A 196 9.26 -8.40 20.53
N GLU A 197 9.82 -9.44 19.92
CA GLU A 197 11.02 -10.11 20.41
C GLU A 197 12.25 -9.33 19.93
N PHE A 198 12.78 -8.46 20.79
CA PHE A 198 14.01 -7.71 20.51
C PHE A 198 15.26 -8.49 20.94
N VAL A 199 16.33 -8.33 20.17
CA VAL A 199 17.68 -8.84 20.44
C VAL A 199 18.66 -7.67 20.38
N LYS A 200 19.62 -7.65 21.29
CA LYS A 200 20.68 -6.63 21.33
C LYS A 200 21.88 -7.10 20.52
N ASN A 201 22.33 -6.26 19.58
CA ASN A 201 23.49 -6.45 18.72
C ASN A 201 24.51 -5.31 18.94
N GLU A 202 25.66 -5.36 18.27
CA GLU A 202 26.68 -4.30 18.34
C GLU A 202 26.17 -2.91 17.91
N GLY A 203 25.20 -2.86 17.00
CA GLY A 203 24.61 -1.61 16.47
C GLY A 203 23.33 -1.14 17.17
N GLY A 204 22.91 -1.75 18.28
CA GLY A 204 21.67 -1.42 18.99
C GLY A 204 20.71 -2.61 19.09
N TRP A 205 19.41 -2.34 19.13
CA TRP A 205 18.36 -3.35 19.25
C TRP A 205 17.71 -3.61 17.90
N CYS A 206 17.32 -4.86 17.65
CA CYS A 206 16.51 -5.18 16.48
C CYS A 206 15.53 -6.31 16.76
N THR A 207 14.45 -6.39 15.99
CA THR A 207 13.55 -7.54 16.08
C THR A 207 14.26 -8.80 15.60
N LYS A 208 13.96 -9.93 16.24
CA LYS A 208 14.63 -11.22 16.00
C LYS A 208 14.64 -11.68 14.55
N ASP A 209 13.62 -11.33 13.77
CA ASP A 209 13.55 -11.61 12.34
C ASP A 209 14.55 -10.79 11.50
N LEU A 210 14.89 -9.55 11.88
CA LEU A 210 15.95 -8.77 11.23
C LEU A 210 17.35 -9.31 11.52
N THR A 211 17.57 -9.95 12.66
CA THR A 211 18.88 -10.57 12.95
C THR A 211 19.24 -11.67 11.94
N GLN A 212 18.24 -12.31 11.35
CA GLN A 212 18.44 -13.37 10.36
C GLN A 212 18.81 -12.79 9.00
N ASP A 213 18.36 -11.57 8.70
CA ASP A 213 18.56 -10.90 7.43
C ASP A 213 18.40 -9.38 7.57
N GLN A 214 19.53 -8.67 7.67
CA GLN A 214 19.56 -7.22 7.82
C GLN A 214 19.21 -6.46 6.53
N SER A 215 19.08 -7.15 5.39
CA SER A 215 18.61 -6.54 4.14
C SER A 215 17.10 -6.33 4.12
N GLN A 216 16.37 -6.91 5.10
CA GLN A 216 14.93 -6.81 5.15
C GLN A 216 14.44 -5.39 5.40
N PRO A 217 13.27 -5.03 4.83
CA PRO A 217 12.65 -3.73 5.06
C PRO A 217 12.34 -3.51 6.54
N HIS A 218 12.69 -2.33 7.04
CA HIS A 218 12.57 -2.02 8.46
C HIS A 218 12.30 -0.55 8.74
N ILE A 219 11.83 -0.29 9.95
CA ILE A 219 11.76 1.04 10.55
C ILE A 219 12.89 1.15 11.56
N SER A 220 13.61 2.26 11.54
CA SER A 220 14.65 2.58 12.51
C SER A 220 14.16 3.67 13.45
N LEU A 221 14.24 3.45 14.75
CA LEU A 221 13.97 4.43 15.78
C LEU A 221 15.29 4.84 16.42
N LYS A 222 15.75 6.05 16.12
CA LYS A 222 16.94 6.63 16.73
C LYS A 222 16.54 7.47 17.94
N PHE A 223 16.97 7.07 19.13
CA PHE A 223 16.69 7.76 20.38
C PHE A 223 17.67 8.92 20.62
N CYS A 224 17.32 9.84 21.52
CA CYS A 224 18.12 11.04 21.82
C CYS A 224 19.46 10.74 22.52
N ASN A 225 19.67 9.51 22.97
CA ASN A 225 20.94 8.99 23.50
C ASN A 225 21.72 8.17 22.44
N ASP A 226 21.38 8.32 21.16
CA ASP A 226 21.94 7.62 20.01
C ASP A 226 21.71 6.09 19.98
N GLU A 227 20.94 5.53 20.90
CA GLU A 227 20.48 4.14 20.80
C GLU A 227 19.56 3.97 19.58
N ILE A 228 19.75 2.88 18.84
CA ILE A 228 18.97 2.56 17.64
C ILE A 228 18.13 1.32 17.92
N VAL A 229 16.86 1.37 17.53
CA VAL A 229 15.94 0.23 17.57
C VAL A 229 15.38 -0.02 16.17
N LEU A 230 15.71 -1.17 15.58
CA LEU A 230 15.24 -1.59 14.27
C LEU A 230 14.04 -2.54 14.40
N ILE A 231 12.99 -2.29 13.63
CA ILE A 231 11.76 -3.08 13.66
C ILE A 231 11.42 -3.53 12.24
N SER A 232 11.35 -4.85 12.00
CA SER A 232 10.93 -5.35 10.69
C SER A 232 9.49 -4.95 10.37
N LEU A 233 9.20 -4.73 9.09
CA LEU A 233 7.83 -4.50 8.65
C LEU A 233 6.93 -5.71 8.92
N THR A 234 7.46 -6.92 8.73
CA THR A 234 6.75 -8.18 8.97
C THR A 234 6.32 -8.33 10.42
N SER A 235 7.12 -7.87 11.39
CA SER A 235 6.74 -7.87 12.80
C SER A 235 5.62 -6.87 13.10
N ILE A 236 5.61 -5.70 12.45
CA ILE A 236 4.56 -4.68 12.62
C ILE A 236 3.21 -5.17 12.07
N GLU A 237 3.21 -5.82 10.90
CA GLU A 237 2.01 -6.33 10.23
C GLU A 237 1.28 -7.44 11.01
N LYS A 238 2.00 -8.17 11.89
CA LYS A 238 1.43 -9.20 12.77
C LYS A 238 0.34 -8.59 13.65
N LYS A 239 -0.80 -9.29 13.71
CA LYS A 239 -1.97 -8.87 14.48
C LYS A 239 -1.65 -8.86 15.98
N SER A 240 -1.79 -7.72 16.63
CA SER A 240 -1.69 -7.56 18.08
C SER A 240 -2.85 -6.73 18.62
N LYS A 241 -3.19 -6.94 19.90
CA LYS A 241 -4.10 -6.06 20.65
C LYS A 241 -3.37 -4.87 21.28
N GLU A 242 -2.04 -4.94 21.32
CA GLU A 242 -1.16 -3.95 21.96
C GLU A 242 -0.35 -3.24 20.88
N SER A 243 -0.25 -1.90 20.98
CA SER A 243 0.64 -1.09 20.12
C SER A 243 1.96 -0.86 20.85
N PHE A 244 3.06 -1.02 20.12
CA PHE A 244 4.39 -0.75 20.64
C PHE A 244 4.59 0.73 20.99
N ILE A 245 4.22 1.65 20.10
CA ILE A 245 4.34 3.10 20.37
C ILE A 245 3.49 3.51 21.56
N HIS A 246 2.29 2.94 21.72
CA HIS A 246 1.48 3.22 22.90
C HIS A 246 2.16 2.73 24.19
N HIS A 247 2.70 1.52 24.19
CA HIS A 247 3.45 0.98 25.33
C HIS A 247 4.69 1.82 25.69
N LEU A 248 5.45 2.26 24.67
CA LEU A 248 6.60 3.14 24.84
C LEU A 248 6.17 4.50 25.43
N ALA A 249 5.14 5.14 24.86
CA ALA A 249 4.61 6.41 25.34
C ALA A 249 4.11 6.33 26.79
N LEU A 250 3.48 5.22 27.18
CA LEU A 250 2.98 4.97 28.54
C LEU A 250 4.09 4.68 29.57
N SER A 251 5.35 4.66 29.17
CA SER A 251 6.51 4.50 30.06
C SER A 251 7.23 5.82 30.35
N MET A 252 6.75 6.95 29.81
CA MET A 252 7.26 8.28 30.10
C MET A 252 6.17 9.35 30.26
N LEU A 253 6.54 10.51 30.82
CA LEU A 253 5.72 11.72 30.88
C LEU A 253 6.57 12.96 30.54
N PRO A 254 6.04 13.94 29.78
CA PRO A 254 4.85 13.84 28.95
C PRO A 254 4.98 12.70 27.92
N PRO A 255 3.88 12.06 27.49
CA PRO A 255 3.91 10.92 26.58
C PRO A 255 4.10 11.37 25.12
N ASN A 256 5.02 12.31 24.88
CA ASN A 256 5.34 12.83 23.54
C ASN A 256 6.68 12.24 23.09
N LEU A 257 6.62 11.22 22.23
CA LEU A 257 7.83 10.51 21.80
C LEU A 257 8.66 11.30 20.78
N ASN A 258 8.09 12.30 20.11
CA ASN A 258 8.85 13.16 19.18
C ASN A 258 10.00 13.92 19.86
N HIS A 259 9.99 14.02 21.20
CA HIS A 259 11.08 14.62 21.97
C HIS A 259 12.22 13.64 22.30
N VAL A 260 11.99 12.32 22.17
CA VAL A 260 12.95 11.28 22.59
C VAL A 260 13.45 10.42 21.44
N LEU A 261 12.74 10.38 20.32
CA LEU A 261 13.14 9.57 19.17
C LEU A 261 12.82 10.24 17.84
N LYS A 262 13.58 9.87 16.81
CA LYS A 262 13.29 10.11 15.39
C LYS A 262 13.13 8.75 14.71
N ALA A 263 12.09 8.61 13.90
CA ALA A 263 11.88 7.41 13.09
C ALA A 263 12.39 7.64 11.66
N THR A 264 12.95 6.61 11.04
CA THR A 264 13.28 6.58 9.62
C THR A 264 12.83 5.25 9.01
N PHE A 265 12.69 5.23 7.69
CA PHE A 265 12.19 4.08 6.95
C PHE A 265 13.25 3.55 5.98
N SER A 266 13.44 2.24 5.95
CA SER A 266 14.32 1.56 5.01
C SER A 266 13.54 0.53 4.22
N TRP A 267 13.27 0.87 2.96
CA TRP A 267 12.67 0.01 1.95
C TRP A 267 12.93 0.64 0.58
N ALA A 268 12.94 -0.17 -0.45
CA ALA A 268 12.84 0.26 -1.84
C ALA A 268 12.02 -0.79 -2.60
N PRO A 269 11.24 -0.40 -3.62
CA PRO A 269 10.65 -1.37 -4.51
C PRO A 269 11.76 -2.10 -5.25
N GLU A 270 11.58 -3.41 -5.45
CA GLU A 270 12.54 -4.23 -6.18
C GLU A 270 12.77 -3.66 -7.59
N GLY A 271 14.04 -3.56 -8.00
CA GLY A 271 14.46 -3.05 -9.30
C GLY A 271 14.65 -1.53 -9.39
N PHE A 272 14.23 -0.75 -8.39
CA PHE A 272 14.37 0.71 -8.41
C PHE A 272 15.74 1.16 -7.91
N GLU A 273 16.45 1.93 -8.74
CA GLU A 273 17.77 2.50 -8.44
C GLU A 273 17.77 4.04 -8.47
N GLY A 274 16.58 4.66 -8.56
CA GLY A 274 16.42 6.11 -8.62
C GLY A 274 16.45 6.79 -7.24
N ASP A 275 16.33 8.12 -7.27
CA ASP A 275 16.10 8.95 -6.09
C ASP A 275 14.60 9.24 -5.92
N TYR A 276 14.15 9.38 -4.67
CA TYR A 276 12.78 9.75 -4.32
C TYR A 276 12.63 11.27 -4.12
N GLY A 277 13.73 12.02 -4.12
CA GLY A 277 13.72 13.46 -3.85
C GLY A 277 13.49 13.81 -2.38
N GLU A 278 13.67 15.09 -2.04
CA GLU A 278 13.60 15.57 -0.64
C GLU A 278 12.16 15.52 -0.08
N GLU A 279 11.14 15.76 -0.91
CA GLU A 279 9.72 15.76 -0.50
C GLU A 279 9.26 14.38 0.02
N CYS A 280 9.89 13.29 -0.43
CA CYS A 280 9.57 11.94 0.01
C CYS A 280 9.85 11.74 1.51
N GLU A 281 10.99 12.23 1.99
CA GLU A 281 11.35 12.11 3.41
C GLU A 281 10.40 12.95 4.30
N GLU A 282 9.95 14.11 3.83
CA GLU A 282 8.95 14.93 4.53
C GLU A 282 7.60 14.22 4.65
N ASP A 283 7.12 13.64 3.54
CA ASP A 283 5.87 12.87 3.52
C ASP A 283 5.97 11.60 4.39
N ILE A 284 7.12 10.89 4.37
CA ILE A 284 7.39 9.75 5.27
C ILE A 284 7.38 10.20 6.73
N GLN A 285 8.00 11.33 7.04
CA GLN A 285 8.04 11.86 8.39
C GLN A 285 6.63 12.23 8.89
N SER A 286 5.76 12.76 8.03
CA SER A 286 4.34 13.01 8.34
C SER A 286 3.60 11.72 8.71
N VAL A 287 3.87 10.61 8.02
CA VAL A 287 3.33 9.28 8.37
C VAL A 287 3.82 8.84 9.76
N PHE A 288 5.11 9.03 10.06
CA PHE A 288 5.64 8.72 11.38
C PHE A 288 5.07 9.61 12.49
N GLU A 289 4.86 10.90 12.24
CA GLU A 289 4.21 11.81 13.19
C GLU A 289 2.79 11.34 13.54
N GLY A 290 2.03 10.86 12.56
CA GLY A 290 0.71 10.27 12.80
C GLY A 290 0.76 8.98 13.63
N TRP A 291 1.76 8.12 13.40
CA TRP A 291 1.95 6.90 14.20
C TRP A 291 2.38 7.22 15.63
N ILE A 292 3.42 8.04 15.78
CA ILE A 292 3.98 8.45 17.06
C ILE A 292 2.96 9.26 17.88
N GLY A 293 2.18 10.10 17.21
CA GLY A 293 1.08 10.87 17.77
C GLY A 293 -0.15 10.04 18.15
N LEU A 294 -0.12 8.72 17.93
CA LEU A 294 -1.22 7.78 18.21
C LEU A 294 -2.52 8.11 17.44
N THR A 295 -2.42 8.83 16.31
CA THR A 295 -3.57 9.14 15.44
C THR A 295 -3.75 8.13 14.32
N MET A 296 -2.84 7.16 14.19
CA MET A 296 -2.83 6.13 13.18
C MET A 296 -2.64 4.74 13.79
N ASP A 297 -3.28 3.75 13.17
CA ASP A 297 -3.11 2.34 13.56
C ASP A 297 -1.74 1.81 13.12
N GLU A 298 -1.01 1.25 14.09
CA GLU A 298 0.35 0.70 13.92
C GLU A 298 0.41 -0.38 12.83
N ARG A 299 -0.65 -1.18 12.65
CA ARG A 299 -0.66 -2.25 11.64
C ARG A 299 -0.70 -1.71 10.21
N SER A 300 -1.28 -0.52 10.02
CA SER A 300 -1.35 0.13 8.70
C SER A 300 -0.07 0.85 8.30
N LEU A 301 0.87 1.04 9.24
CA LEU A 301 2.09 1.81 9.04
C LEU A 301 2.95 1.29 7.88
N PRO A 302 3.27 -0.02 7.77
CA PRO A 302 4.12 -0.51 6.69
C PRO A 302 3.56 -0.26 5.30
N GLU A 303 2.25 -0.44 5.14
CA GLU A 303 1.57 -0.22 3.86
C GLU A 303 1.55 1.26 3.48
N ARG A 304 1.28 2.14 4.44
CA ARG A 304 1.26 3.59 4.21
C ARG A 304 2.64 4.11 3.86
N LEU A 305 3.70 3.65 4.52
CA LEU A 305 5.08 4.02 4.21
C LEU A 305 5.46 3.59 2.78
N LYS A 306 5.16 2.34 2.40
CA LYS A 306 5.40 1.84 1.04
C LYS A 306 4.66 2.66 -0.02
N ILE A 307 3.36 2.91 0.18
CA ILE A 307 2.56 3.72 -0.76
C ILE A 307 3.11 5.15 -0.86
N THR A 308 3.50 5.74 0.27
CA THR A 308 4.07 7.09 0.31
C THR A 308 5.35 7.15 -0.52
N GLN A 309 6.26 6.20 -0.34
CA GLN A 309 7.50 6.15 -1.10
C GLN A 309 7.27 5.87 -2.59
N LEU A 310 6.33 4.97 -2.93
CA LEU A 310 5.97 4.72 -4.32
C LEU A 310 5.39 5.95 -5.03
N ASN A 311 4.72 6.83 -4.30
CA ASN A 311 4.11 8.06 -4.82
C ASN A 311 5.13 9.16 -5.20
N HIS A 312 6.40 8.94 -4.90
CA HIS A 312 7.52 9.82 -5.27
C HIS A 312 8.37 9.22 -6.41
N ILE A 313 7.86 8.21 -7.10
CA ILE A 313 8.49 7.64 -8.29
C ILE A 313 7.89 8.32 -9.53
N GLU A 314 8.72 9.06 -10.27
CA GLU A 314 8.27 9.90 -11.39
C GLU A 314 8.16 9.18 -12.74
N SER A 315 8.83 8.05 -12.92
CA SER A 315 8.83 7.32 -14.20
C SER A 315 8.94 5.82 -14.01
N GLY A 316 8.56 5.07 -15.05
CA GLY A 316 8.59 3.62 -15.11
C GLY A 316 7.27 2.98 -14.67
N ILE A 317 7.28 1.65 -14.59
CA ILE A 317 6.07 0.86 -14.35
C ILE A 317 6.20 0.12 -13.03
N ILE A 318 5.23 0.28 -12.14
CA ILE A 318 5.17 -0.40 -10.85
C ILE A 318 4.11 -1.49 -10.94
N VAL A 319 4.50 -2.76 -10.83
CA VAL A 319 3.57 -3.90 -10.77
C VAL A 319 3.68 -4.53 -9.39
N ASN A 320 2.60 -4.52 -8.61
CA ASN A 320 2.56 -5.10 -7.26
C ASN A 320 3.76 -4.70 -6.35
N LYS A 321 4.19 -3.44 -6.40
CA LYS A 321 5.33 -2.87 -5.65
C LYS A 321 6.73 -3.28 -6.14
N THR A 322 6.83 -3.96 -7.27
CA THR A 322 8.08 -4.11 -8.03
C THR A 322 8.13 -3.05 -9.11
N TRP A 323 9.25 -2.36 -9.24
CA TRP A 323 9.45 -1.33 -10.26
C TRP A 323 10.20 -1.90 -11.46
N TYR A 324 9.82 -1.43 -12.64
CA TYR A 324 10.43 -1.81 -13.91
C TYR A 324 10.73 -0.56 -14.73
N GLU A 325 11.95 -0.49 -15.26
CA GLU A 325 12.39 0.60 -16.16
C GLU A 325 11.60 0.65 -17.47
N SER A 326 11.02 -0.48 -17.90
CA SER A 326 10.35 -0.58 -19.20
C SER A 326 9.06 -1.38 -19.12
N PRO A 327 7.99 -0.94 -19.83
CA PRO A 327 6.74 -1.67 -19.91
C PRO A 327 6.87 -3.11 -20.39
N GLN A 328 7.80 -3.37 -21.31
CA GLN A 328 8.07 -4.70 -21.86
C GLN A 328 8.47 -5.69 -20.76
N LYS A 329 9.35 -5.28 -19.84
CA LYS A 329 9.77 -6.11 -18.70
C LYS A 329 8.63 -6.27 -17.70
N ALA A 330 7.90 -5.19 -17.41
CA ALA A 330 6.79 -5.18 -16.45
C ALA A 330 5.69 -6.19 -16.80
N ILE A 331 5.31 -6.29 -18.07
CA ILE A 331 4.21 -7.16 -18.50
C ILE A 331 4.65 -8.52 -19.05
N ALA A 332 5.94 -8.87 -18.99
CA ALA A 332 6.47 -10.09 -19.59
C ALA A 332 5.74 -11.36 -19.11
N GLY A 333 5.43 -11.41 -17.81
CA GLY A 333 4.71 -12.51 -17.15
C GLY A 333 3.19 -12.51 -17.33
N PHE A 334 2.60 -11.50 -17.99
CA PHE A 334 1.15 -11.42 -18.18
C PHE A 334 0.68 -12.41 -19.25
N SER A 335 -0.52 -12.97 -19.04
CA SER A 335 -1.19 -13.82 -20.02
C SER A 335 -1.88 -12.96 -21.10
N GLY A 336 -1.71 -13.35 -22.36
CA GLY A 336 -2.26 -12.62 -23.51
C GLY A 336 -1.51 -12.96 -24.79
N SER A 337 -2.07 -12.56 -25.94
CA SER A 337 -1.39 -12.73 -27.23
C SER A 337 -0.21 -11.75 -27.36
N GLU A 338 0.80 -12.11 -28.15
CA GLU A 338 1.94 -11.22 -28.45
C GLU A 338 1.50 -9.85 -29.02
N LYS A 339 0.37 -9.85 -29.75
CA LYS A 339 -0.22 -8.63 -30.32
C LYS A 339 -0.77 -7.72 -29.24
N GLU A 340 -1.49 -8.28 -28.27
CA GLU A 340 -2.00 -7.55 -27.12
C GLU A 340 -0.85 -7.03 -26.25
N LYS A 341 0.20 -7.83 -26.05
CA LYS A 341 1.39 -7.40 -25.30
C LYS A 341 2.05 -6.21 -25.97
N LYS A 342 2.25 -6.30 -27.29
CA LYS A 342 2.84 -5.21 -28.06
C LYS A 342 2.01 -3.92 -28.00
N LEU A 343 0.68 -4.01 -28.09
CA LEU A 343 -0.18 -2.83 -27.94
C LEU A 343 -0.09 -2.27 -26.51
N ALA A 344 -0.18 -3.13 -25.48
CA ALA A 344 -0.12 -2.71 -24.08
C ALA A 344 1.20 -1.99 -23.75
N VAL A 345 2.32 -2.47 -24.30
CA VAL A 345 3.61 -1.79 -24.19
C VAL A 345 3.52 -0.35 -24.68
N HIS A 346 3.00 -0.12 -25.89
CA HIS A 346 2.88 1.24 -26.42
C HIS A 346 1.93 2.12 -25.60
N LEU A 347 0.82 1.56 -25.10
CA LEU A 347 -0.09 2.32 -24.23
C LEU A 347 0.59 2.70 -22.91
N LEU A 348 1.37 1.79 -22.31
CA LEU A 348 2.11 2.05 -21.08
C LEU A 348 3.26 3.04 -21.30
N GLU A 349 3.96 2.99 -22.44
CA GLU A 349 4.97 3.99 -22.82
C GLU A 349 4.35 5.40 -22.95
N LEU A 350 3.12 5.49 -23.47
CA LEU A 350 2.41 6.76 -23.59
C LEU A 350 1.83 7.27 -22.26
N ALA A 351 1.57 6.37 -21.31
CA ALA A 351 1.03 6.67 -19.98
C ALA A 351 2.12 6.95 -18.95
N ASP A 352 3.38 6.62 -19.24
CA ASP A 352 4.50 6.87 -18.32
C ASP A 352 4.72 8.37 -18.12
N GLY A 353 4.78 8.80 -16.86
CA GLY A 353 4.83 10.22 -16.46
C GLY A 353 3.46 10.86 -16.19
N GLU A 354 2.35 10.19 -16.49
CA GLU A 354 0.98 10.74 -16.35
C GLU A 354 0.31 10.39 -15.02
N ALA A 355 1.05 9.81 -14.07
CA ALA A 355 0.58 9.56 -12.70
C ALA A 355 -0.68 8.68 -12.63
N ILE A 356 -0.68 7.55 -13.35
CA ILE A 356 -1.84 6.66 -13.47
C ILE A 356 -1.71 5.44 -12.55
N ARG A 357 -2.81 5.09 -11.88
CA ARG A 357 -2.99 3.82 -11.18
C ARG A 357 -4.12 3.02 -11.83
N ILE A 358 -3.81 1.78 -12.20
CA ILE A 358 -4.74 0.77 -12.72
C ILE A 358 -5.04 -0.24 -11.62
N ASP A 359 -6.29 -0.26 -11.15
CA ASP A 359 -6.72 -1.18 -10.10
C ASP A 359 -6.86 -2.64 -10.58
N GLN A 360 -7.20 -3.55 -9.68
CA GLN A 360 -7.39 -4.97 -10.02
C GLN A 360 -8.49 -5.22 -11.08
N LYS A 361 -9.46 -4.31 -11.19
CA LYS A 361 -10.62 -4.37 -12.10
C LYS A 361 -10.37 -3.65 -13.44
N GLY A 362 -9.20 -3.04 -13.62
CA GLY A 362 -8.89 -2.29 -14.84
C GLY A 362 -9.50 -0.89 -14.87
N VAL A 363 -9.74 -0.28 -13.71
CA VAL A 363 -10.14 1.12 -13.60
C VAL A 363 -8.90 1.98 -13.41
N SER A 364 -8.74 2.99 -14.26
CA SER A 364 -7.71 4.01 -14.13
C SER A 364 -8.11 5.08 -13.11
N SER A 365 -7.14 5.56 -12.35
CA SER A 365 -7.28 6.64 -11.37
C SER A 365 -5.97 7.41 -11.27
N GLU A 366 -6.06 8.68 -10.87
CA GLU A 366 -4.87 9.50 -10.62
C GLU A 366 -4.17 9.07 -9.33
N ARG A 367 -2.84 9.19 -9.31
CA ARG A 367 -2.00 9.02 -8.13
C ARG A 367 -1.02 10.19 -8.02
N LYS A 368 -0.26 10.23 -6.93
CA LYS A 368 0.91 11.10 -6.81
C LYS A 368 2.13 10.44 -7.49
N GLY A 369 3.01 11.27 -8.05
CA GLY A 369 4.21 10.89 -8.82
C GLY A 369 3.86 10.43 -10.25
N GLY A 370 4.78 10.57 -11.21
CA GLY A 370 4.51 10.27 -12.62
C GLY A 370 4.43 8.79 -13.04
N ALA A 371 4.95 7.83 -12.26
CA ALA A 371 5.01 6.42 -12.67
C ALA A 371 3.65 5.71 -12.72
N VAL A 372 3.48 4.79 -13.68
CA VAL A 372 2.24 3.99 -13.81
C VAL A 372 2.23 2.83 -12.82
N GLU A 373 1.20 2.75 -11.97
CA GLU A 373 1.00 1.63 -11.03
C GLU A 373 -0.05 0.64 -11.57
N ILE A 374 0.29 -0.64 -11.59
CA ILE A 374 -0.56 -1.73 -12.07
C ILE A 374 -0.79 -2.73 -10.94
N GLN A 375 -2.05 -2.91 -10.54
CA GLN A 375 -2.46 -3.87 -9.51
C GLN A 375 -3.16 -5.11 -10.10
N THR A 376 -3.51 -5.06 -11.38
CA THR A 376 -4.11 -6.20 -12.09
C THR A 376 -3.05 -7.13 -12.68
N SER A 377 -3.40 -8.41 -12.85
CA SER A 377 -2.61 -9.40 -13.59
C SER A 377 -3.15 -9.67 -15.00
N SER A 378 -4.21 -8.96 -15.41
CA SER A 378 -4.88 -9.16 -16.69
C SER A 378 -4.44 -8.10 -17.69
N LEU A 379 -3.87 -8.54 -18.81
CA LEU A 379 -3.46 -7.65 -19.90
C LEU A 379 -4.67 -6.90 -20.50
N ASN A 380 -5.82 -7.56 -20.55
CA ASN A 380 -7.05 -6.94 -21.03
C ASN A 380 -7.51 -5.78 -20.12
N HIS A 381 -7.30 -5.88 -18.80
CA HIS A 381 -7.61 -4.78 -17.89
C HIS A 381 -6.68 -3.58 -18.11
N ILE A 382 -5.38 -3.81 -18.37
CA ILE A 382 -4.46 -2.74 -18.72
C ILE A 382 -4.91 -2.05 -20.01
N LEU A 383 -5.20 -2.83 -21.06
CA LEU A 383 -5.65 -2.29 -22.34
C LEU A 383 -6.91 -1.45 -22.16
N LEU A 384 -7.93 -1.96 -21.46
CA LEU A 384 -9.19 -1.23 -21.22
C LEU A 384 -8.97 0.06 -20.44
N ALA A 385 -8.13 0.03 -19.39
CA ALA A 385 -7.88 1.19 -18.52
C ALA A 385 -7.23 2.36 -19.27
N LEU A 386 -6.39 2.07 -20.26
CA LEU A 386 -5.64 3.07 -21.04
C LEU A 386 -6.27 3.36 -22.41
N TRP A 387 -7.30 2.60 -22.81
CA TRP A 387 -7.82 2.68 -24.18
C TRP A 387 -8.51 4.00 -24.49
N GLU A 388 -9.23 4.56 -23.52
CA GLU A 388 -9.96 5.81 -23.69
C GLU A 388 -9.02 6.97 -24.03
N ASP A 389 -7.94 7.12 -23.26
CA ASP A 389 -7.05 8.28 -23.41
C ASP A 389 -5.94 8.06 -24.44
N TYR A 390 -5.43 6.83 -24.54
CA TYR A 390 -4.22 6.54 -25.33
C TYR A 390 -4.47 5.64 -26.55
N GLY A 391 -5.69 5.12 -26.75
CA GLY A 391 -5.95 4.09 -27.75
C GLY A 391 -5.60 4.50 -29.19
N ALA A 392 -5.93 5.73 -29.60
CA ALA A 392 -5.61 6.23 -30.94
C ALA A 392 -4.09 6.33 -31.16
N LYS A 393 -3.37 7.04 -30.27
CA LYS A 393 -1.91 7.16 -30.33
C LYS A 393 -1.20 5.80 -30.20
N GLY A 394 -1.75 4.90 -29.39
CA GLY A 394 -1.27 3.53 -29.23
C GLY A 394 -1.36 2.73 -30.53
N LEU A 395 -2.43 2.90 -31.31
CA LEU A 395 -2.55 2.29 -32.64
C LEU A 395 -1.53 2.88 -33.63
N GLU A 396 -1.24 4.17 -33.54
CA GLU A 396 -0.20 4.81 -34.35
C GLU A 396 1.19 4.23 -34.05
N ALA A 397 1.55 4.11 -32.77
CA ALA A 397 2.78 3.46 -32.34
C ALA A 397 2.83 1.97 -32.75
N TYR A 398 1.68 1.29 -32.75
CA TYR A 398 1.52 -0.06 -33.28
C TYR A 398 1.69 -0.15 -34.83
N GLY A 399 1.77 0.99 -35.50
CA GLY A 399 2.05 1.16 -36.92
C GLY A 399 0.82 1.34 -37.81
N VAL A 400 -0.34 1.64 -37.24
CA VAL A 400 -1.53 2.05 -38.00
C VAL A 400 -1.35 3.50 -38.45
N PRO A 401 -1.63 3.86 -39.72
CA PRO A 401 -1.57 5.26 -40.13
C PRO A 401 -2.49 6.15 -39.28
N SER A 402 -2.06 7.37 -38.92
CA SER A 402 -2.79 8.24 -37.98
C SER A 402 -4.25 8.51 -38.38
N GLN A 403 -4.52 8.66 -39.68
CA GLN A 403 -5.89 8.86 -40.19
C GLN A 403 -6.80 7.64 -39.91
N ASP A 404 -6.25 6.43 -40.03
CA ASP A 404 -7.00 5.19 -39.77
C ASP A 404 -7.09 4.88 -38.27
N ALA A 405 -6.07 5.27 -37.49
CA ALA A 405 -5.97 4.97 -36.08
C ALA A 405 -7.13 5.56 -35.27
N LEU A 406 -7.48 6.83 -35.52
CA LEU A 406 -8.62 7.50 -34.87
C LEU A 406 -9.94 6.79 -35.16
N VAL A 407 -10.22 6.49 -36.43
CA VAL A 407 -11.46 5.84 -36.85
C VAL A 407 -11.57 4.43 -36.25
N LEU A 408 -10.49 3.65 -36.30
CA LEU A 408 -10.46 2.29 -35.75
C LEU A 408 -10.61 2.28 -34.23
N TRP A 409 -10.01 3.25 -33.55
CA TRP A 409 -10.15 3.43 -32.11
C TRP A 409 -11.60 3.74 -31.72
N GLU A 410 -12.23 4.73 -32.37
CA GLU A 410 -13.63 5.11 -32.11
C GLU A 410 -14.60 3.94 -32.36
N GLU A 411 -14.44 3.22 -33.48
CA GLU A 411 -15.27 2.06 -33.78
C GLU A 411 -15.14 0.97 -32.72
N GLN A 412 -13.90 0.72 -32.28
CA GLN A 412 -13.61 -0.30 -31.29
C GLN A 412 -14.12 0.09 -29.90
N TRP A 413 -14.01 1.36 -29.55
CA TRP A 413 -14.52 1.91 -28.30
C TRP A 413 -16.05 1.78 -28.19
N GLN A 414 -16.76 2.06 -29.28
CA GLN A 414 -18.23 1.93 -29.33
C GLN A 414 -18.68 0.46 -29.32
N LYS A 415 -18.07 -0.39 -30.15
CA LYS A 415 -18.49 -1.79 -30.34
C LYS A 415 -17.97 -2.73 -29.25
N LYS A 416 -16.95 -2.31 -28.49
CA LYS A 416 -16.32 -3.07 -27.40
C LYS A 416 -15.94 -4.51 -27.79
N LYS A 417 -15.39 -4.71 -29.00
CA LYS A 417 -14.94 -6.05 -29.39
C LYS A 417 -13.75 -6.46 -28.50
N GLY A 418 -13.50 -7.76 -28.36
CA GLY A 418 -12.28 -8.23 -27.70
C GLY A 418 -11.02 -7.80 -28.46
N PHE A 419 -9.99 -7.32 -27.76
CA PHE A 419 -8.75 -6.79 -28.35
C PHE A 419 -8.05 -7.78 -29.28
N ASN A 420 -7.91 -9.04 -28.88
CA ASN A 420 -7.32 -10.07 -29.75
C ASN A 420 -8.01 -10.14 -31.13
N ARG A 421 -9.34 -10.22 -31.17
CA ARG A 421 -10.09 -10.26 -32.44
C ARG A 421 -9.89 -8.97 -33.24
N PHE A 422 -9.95 -7.82 -32.59
CA PHE A 422 -9.75 -6.52 -33.21
C PHE A 422 -8.36 -6.38 -33.84
N LEU A 423 -7.30 -6.75 -33.11
CA LEU A 423 -5.93 -6.71 -33.60
C LEU A 423 -5.70 -7.69 -34.76
N ASN A 424 -6.31 -8.88 -34.71
CA ASN A 424 -6.27 -9.82 -35.84
C ASN A 424 -6.95 -9.25 -37.10
N GLU A 425 -8.08 -8.56 -36.95
CA GLU A 425 -8.78 -7.90 -38.07
C GLU A 425 -7.88 -6.79 -38.68
N ILE A 426 -7.21 -5.99 -37.85
CA ILE A 426 -6.26 -4.94 -38.31
C ILE A 426 -5.08 -5.55 -39.05
N GLU A 427 -4.42 -6.55 -38.49
CA GLU A 427 -3.26 -7.17 -39.15
C GLU A 427 -3.63 -7.86 -40.46
N THR A 428 -4.80 -8.51 -40.52
CA THR A 428 -5.29 -9.12 -41.75
C THR A 428 -5.47 -8.06 -42.83
N LYS A 429 -6.17 -6.95 -42.51
CA LYS A 429 -6.36 -5.82 -43.43
C LYS A 429 -5.02 -5.22 -43.87
N ARG A 430 -4.09 -5.00 -42.95
CA ARG A 430 -2.75 -4.45 -43.25
C ARG A 430 -1.94 -5.39 -44.14
N THR A 431 -2.01 -6.69 -43.89
CA THR A 431 -1.31 -7.70 -44.71
C THR A 431 -1.86 -7.72 -46.13
N LEU A 432 -3.19 -7.65 -46.30
CA LEU A 432 -3.84 -7.56 -47.61
C LEU A 432 -3.49 -6.25 -48.33
N ALA A 433 -3.51 -5.12 -47.61
CA ALA A 433 -3.13 -3.82 -48.17
C ALA A 433 -1.68 -3.78 -48.63
N LYS A 434 -0.74 -4.31 -47.83
CA LYS A 434 0.68 -4.46 -48.22
C LYS A 434 0.84 -5.32 -49.47
N LYS A 435 0.17 -6.46 -49.53
CA LYS A 435 0.16 -7.32 -50.73
C LYS A 435 -0.45 -6.62 -51.94
N SER A 436 -1.45 -5.78 -51.77
CA SER A 436 -2.06 -5.04 -52.89
C SER A 436 -1.18 -3.89 -53.38
N ALA A 437 -0.40 -3.25 -52.49
CA ALA A 437 0.40 -2.08 -52.81
C ALA A 437 1.63 -2.37 -53.68
N VAL A 438 2.10 -3.62 -53.72
CA VAL A 438 3.23 -4.04 -54.57
C VAL A 438 2.84 -4.24 -56.04
N PHE A 439 1.54 -4.30 -56.34
CA PHE A 439 1.07 -4.45 -57.72
C PHE A 439 1.04 -3.09 -58.44
N PRO A 440 1.55 -3.01 -59.69
CA PRO A 440 1.49 -1.79 -60.50
C PRO A 440 0.06 -1.31 -60.81
N PHE A 441 -0.86 -2.26 -61.02
CA PHE A 441 -2.26 -1.99 -61.35
C PHE A 441 -3.17 -2.40 -60.20
N LYS A 442 -4.13 -1.53 -59.85
CA LYS A 442 -5.17 -1.82 -58.85
C LYS A 442 -6.30 -2.64 -59.46
N LYS A 443 -7.06 -3.31 -58.60
CA LYS A 443 -8.28 -4.01 -59.03
C LYS A 443 -9.26 -3.02 -59.68
N GLY A 444 -9.73 -3.33 -60.87
CA GLY A 444 -10.63 -2.49 -61.67
C GLY A 444 -9.98 -1.29 -62.37
N GLU A 445 -8.66 -1.14 -62.32
CA GLU A 445 -7.94 -0.08 -63.04
C GLU A 445 -7.82 -0.38 -64.54
N LEU A 446 -7.63 -1.65 -64.89
CA LEU A 446 -7.56 -2.12 -66.27
C LEU A 446 -8.97 -2.48 -66.76
N GLU A 447 -9.31 -2.05 -67.98
CA GLU A 447 -10.56 -2.40 -68.64
C GLU A 447 -10.46 -3.71 -69.44
N GLY A 448 -11.59 -4.24 -69.88
CA GLY A 448 -11.66 -5.41 -70.75
C GLY A 448 -11.33 -6.75 -70.10
N ILE A 449 -11.04 -7.74 -70.93
CA ILE A 449 -10.72 -9.12 -70.56
C ILE A 449 -9.39 -9.16 -69.79
N THR A 450 -8.41 -8.36 -70.21
CA THR A 450 -7.13 -8.22 -69.48
C THR A 450 -7.36 -7.72 -68.06
N GLY A 451 -8.24 -6.73 -67.88
CA GLY A 451 -8.63 -6.24 -66.56
C GLY A 451 -9.30 -7.31 -65.70
N GLU A 452 -10.23 -8.07 -66.28
CA GLU A 452 -10.88 -9.18 -65.58
C GLU A 452 -9.89 -10.28 -65.15
N ILE A 453 -8.87 -10.56 -65.97
CA ILE A 453 -7.78 -11.49 -65.64
C ILE A 453 -6.91 -10.94 -64.51
N ASN A 454 -6.49 -9.67 -64.60
CA ASN A 454 -5.69 -9.00 -63.56
C ASN A 454 -6.40 -9.05 -62.20
N ASP A 455 -7.68 -8.67 -62.17
CA ASP A 455 -8.49 -8.69 -60.95
C ASP A 455 -8.61 -10.10 -60.34
N LEU A 456 -8.73 -11.12 -61.19
CA LEU A 456 -8.82 -12.51 -60.76
C LEU A 456 -7.48 -13.03 -60.23
N VAL A 457 -6.36 -12.68 -60.88
CA VAL A 457 -5.00 -12.98 -60.42
C VAL A 457 -4.73 -12.30 -59.08
N MET A 458 -4.98 -10.99 -58.96
CA MET A 458 -4.84 -10.24 -57.72
C MET A 458 -5.72 -10.83 -56.61
N THR A 459 -6.96 -11.22 -56.90
CA THR A 459 -7.86 -11.86 -55.92
C THR A 459 -7.32 -13.21 -55.45
N GLY A 460 -6.78 -14.03 -56.36
CA GLY A 460 -6.17 -15.31 -56.02
C GLY A 460 -4.91 -15.20 -55.17
N LEU A 461 -4.08 -14.19 -55.43
CA LEU A 461 -2.79 -13.96 -54.77
C LEU A 461 -2.93 -13.20 -53.43
N ILE A 462 -3.81 -12.21 -53.37
CA ILE A 462 -4.01 -11.36 -52.18
C ILE A 462 -4.99 -12.01 -51.21
N ASP A 463 -6.21 -12.33 -51.67
CA ASP A 463 -7.31 -12.85 -50.83
C ASP A 463 -7.26 -14.38 -50.67
N GLY A 464 -6.38 -15.04 -51.42
CA GLY A 464 -6.11 -16.47 -51.36
C GLY A 464 -6.80 -17.27 -52.47
N LYS A 465 -6.18 -18.41 -52.81
CA LYS A 465 -6.57 -19.26 -53.94
C LYS A 465 -8.05 -19.70 -53.92
N GLY A 466 -8.64 -19.89 -52.73
CA GLY A 466 -10.06 -20.23 -52.61
C GLY A 466 -11.02 -19.08 -52.96
N SER A 467 -10.62 -17.83 -52.70
CA SER A 467 -11.38 -16.64 -53.11
C SER A 467 -11.33 -16.49 -54.64
N GLY A 468 -10.13 -16.65 -55.22
CA GLY A 468 -9.94 -16.69 -56.67
C GLY A 468 -10.78 -17.78 -57.36
N GLU A 469 -10.81 -19.00 -56.80
CA GLU A 469 -11.64 -20.10 -57.35
C GLU A 469 -13.14 -19.78 -57.34
N LYS A 470 -13.64 -19.19 -56.25
CA LYS A 470 -15.05 -18.76 -56.16
C LYS A 470 -15.35 -17.65 -57.17
N MET A 471 -14.43 -16.72 -57.40
CA MET A 471 -14.58 -15.66 -58.39
C MET A 471 -14.56 -16.21 -59.82
N ALA A 472 -13.59 -17.07 -60.13
CA ALA A 472 -13.45 -17.72 -61.43
C ALA A 472 -14.71 -18.52 -61.81
N THR A 473 -15.22 -19.33 -60.88
CA THR A 473 -16.40 -20.17 -61.13
C THR A 473 -17.72 -19.40 -61.21
N ARG A 474 -17.78 -18.12 -60.80
CA ARG A 474 -18.97 -17.26 -60.92
C ARG A 474 -19.05 -16.52 -62.26
N LYS A 475 -17.95 -16.40 -63.00
CA LYS A 475 -17.93 -15.77 -64.33
C LYS A 475 -18.57 -16.71 -65.37
N ARG A 476 -19.90 -16.68 -65.50
CA ARG A 476 -20.68 -17.60 -66.38
C ARG A 476 -21.60 -16.91 -67.39
N LYS A 477 -21.75 -15.58 -67.31
CA LYS A 477 -22.79 -14.86 -68.06
C LYS A 477 -22.47 -14.70 -69.55
N GLN A 478 -21.19 -14.69 -69.90
CA GLN A 478 -20.70 -14.50 -71.27
C GLN A 478 -19.49 -15.41 -71.50
N ILE A 479 -19.31 -15.87 -72.74
CA ILE A 479 -18.23 -16.79 -73.14
C ILE A 479 -16.85 -16.22 -72.75
N ASP A 480 -16.65 -14.92 -72.96
CA ASP A 480 -15.37 -14.27 -72.72
C ASP A 480 -15.05 -14.17 -71.23
N SER A 481 -16.03 -13.81 -70.40
CA SER A 481 -15.87 -13.82 -68.95
C SER A 481 -15.68 -15.24 -68.41
N ALA A 482 -16.35 -16.24 -68.99
CA ALA A 482 -16.16 -17.65 -68.63
C ALA A 482 -14.77 -18.16 -69.04
N ALA A 483 -14.23 -17.70 -70.17
CA ALA A 483 -12.86 -17.98 -70.60
C ALA A 483 -11.81 -17.40 -69.63
N VAL A 484 -12.07 -16.23 -69.02
CA VAL A 484 -11.22 -15.65 -67.96
C VAL A 484 -11.18 -16.55 -66.73
N GLY A 485 -12.36 -17.01 -66.28
CA GLY A 485 -12.45 -17.93 -65.16
C GLY A 485 -11.71 -19.24 -65.43
N TRP A 486 -11.86 -19.79 -66.64
CA TRP A 486 -11.20 -21.03 -67.05
C TRP A 486 -9.68 -20.89 -67.16
N SER A 487 -9.17 -19.82 -67.79
CA SER A 487 -7.73 -19.60 -67.98
C SER A 487 -6.98 -19.54 -66.64
N TRP A 488 -7.54 -18.85 -65.65
CA TRP A 488 -6.97 -18.77 -64.30
C TRP A 488 -7.01 -20.11 -63.56
N LEU A 489 -8.10 -20.87 -63.65
CA LEU A 489 -8.22 -22.19 -63.01
C LEU A 489 -7.18 -23.17 -63.56
N VAL A 490 -6.94 -23.17 -64.87
CA VAL A 490 -5.92 -24.03 -65.48
C VAL A 490 -4.51 -23.52 -65.15
N ALA A 491 -4.26 -22.21 -65.24
CA ALA A 491 -2.97 -21.60 -64.91
C ALA A 491 -2.53 -21.86 -63.46
N THR A 492 -3.49 -21.93 -62.53
CA THR A 492 -3.25 -22.19 -61.10
C THR A 492 -3.43 -23.66 -60.68
N GLN A 493 -3.67 -24.56 -61.64
CA GLN A 493 -3.89 -26.01 -61.41
C GLN A 493 -5.09 -26.32 -60.49
N ARG A 494 -6.14 -25.49 -60.55
CA ARG A 494 -7.40 -25.64 -59.79
C ARG A 494 -8.61 -26.00 -60.66
N ASN A 495 -8.38 -26.43 -61.90
CA ASN A 495 -9.41 -26.79 -62.86
C ASN A 495 -10.09 -28.15 -62.58
N LYS A 496 -9.41 -29.08 -61.91
CA LYS A 496 -9.89 -30.46 -61.69
C LYS A 496 -11.27 -30.49 -61.00
N GLY A 497 -12.26 -31.10 -61.66
CA GLY A 497 -13.63 -31.25 -61.15
C GLY A 497 -14.51 -30.02 -61.32
N LYS A 498 -14.02 -28.98 -62.01
CA LYS A 498 -14.76 -27.74 -62.33
C LYS A 498 -15.07 -27.61 -63.80
N GLU A 499 -14.59 -28.54 -64.63
CA GLU A 499 -14.70 -28.47 -66.09
C GLU A 499 -16.16 -28.32 -66.50
N TRP A 500 -17.03 -29.18 -65.98
CA TRP A 500 -18.48 -29.19 -66.26
C TRP A 500 -19.19 -27.85 -66.05
N GLN A 501 -18.60 -26.90 -65.31
CA GLN A 501 -19.16 -25.58 -65.05
C GLN A 501 -18.93 -24.57 -66.19
N PHE A 502 -18.08 -24.91 -67.16
CA PHE A 502 -17.72 -24.06 -68.29
C PHE A 502 -18.12 -24.74 -69.60
N GLU A 503 -18.69 -23.99 -70.53
CA GLU A 503 -19.01 -24.45 -71.88
C GLU A 503 -17.74 -24.64 -72.72
N GLN A 504 -17.82 -25.49 -73.75
CA GLN A 504 -16.66 -25.86 -74.57
C GLN A 504 -15.98 -24.65 -75.22
N GLY A 505 -16.75 -23.71 -75.79
CA GLY A 505 -16.18 -22.50 -76.41
C GLY A 505 -15.44 -21.59 -75.43
N ALA A 506 -15.91 -21.49 -74.18
CA ALA A 506 -15.20 -20.75 -73.13
C ALA A 506 -13.93 -21.48 -72.69
N ARG A 507 -13.94 -22.82 -72.64
CA ARG A 507 -12.76 -23.60 -72.32
C ARG A 507 -11.70 -23.51 -73.42
N ASP A 508 -12.08 -23.60 -74.68
CA ASP A 508 -11.15 -23.52 -75.81
C ASP A 508 -10.50 -22.13 -75.86
N LYS A 509 -11.31 -21.07 -75.74
CA LYS A 509 -10.83 -19.68 -75.70
C LYS A 509 -9.95 -19.41 -74.47
N GLY A 510 -10.38 -19.83 -73.28
CA GLY A 510 -9.61 -19.65 -72.05
C GLY A 510 -8.31 -20.48 -72.03
N SER A 511 -8.28 -21.64 -72.70
CA SER A 511 -7.08 -22.47 -72.79
C SER A 511 -5.97 -21.80 -73.60
N ALA A 512 -6.32 -20.97 -74.59
CA ALA A 512 -5.35 -20.17 -75.34
C ALA A 512 -4.65 -19.12 -74.47
N TRP A 513 -5.28 -18.68 -73.39
CA TRP A 513 -4.75 -17.65 -72.48
C TRP A 513 -3.92 -18.21 -71.32
N VAL A 514 -3.88 -19.53 -71.15
CA VAL A 514 -3.28 -20.16 -69.95
C VAL A 514 -1.80 -19.83 -69.79
N ALA A 515 -1.04 -19.77 -70.89
CA ALA A 515 0.40 -19.51 -70.83
C ALA A 515 0.71 -18.09 -70.31
N SER A 516 0.04 -17.07 -70.87
CA SER A 516 0.19 -15.68 -70.46
C SER A 516 -0.35 -15.45 -69.04
N VAL A 517 -1.51 -16.03 -68.69
CA VAL A 517 -2.08 -15.95 -67.34
C VAL A 517 -1.18 -16.65 -66.31
N LYS A 518 -0.55 -17.77 -66.66
CA LYS A 518 0.40 -18.45 -65.78
C LYS A 518 1.64 -17.59 -65.53
N ASN A 519 2.19 -16.95 -66.55
CA ASN A 519 3.30 -16.00 -66.38
C ASN A 519 2.88 -14.83 -65.46
N LEU A 520 1.70 -14.25 -65.69
CA LEU A 520 1.16 -13.16 -64.87
C LEU A 520 1.01 -13.56 -63.39
N VAL A 521 0.49 -14.77 -63.10
CA VAL A 521 0.43 -15.30 -61.73
C VAL A 521 1.82 -15.46 -61.11
N THR A 522 2.80 -15.95 -61.89
CA THR A 522 4.19 -16.09 -61.42
C THR A 522 4.82 -14.75 -61.10
N GLN A 523 4.72 -13.76 -62.00
CA GLN A 523 5.25 -12.41 -61.76
C GLN A 523 4.55 -11.75 -60.56
N GLY A 524 3.24 -11.93 -60.41
CA GLY A 524 2.51 -11.44 -59.24
C GLY A 524 2.96 -12.08 -57.91
N GLN A 525 3.34 -13.36 -57.93
CA GLN A 525 3.90 -14.03 -56.76
C GLN A 525 5.30 -13.51 -56.40
N LEU A 526 6.14 -13.23 -57.41
CA LEU A 526 7.46 -12.62 -57.22
C LEU A 526 7.33 -11.23 -56.57
N LEU A 527 6.37 -10.41 -57.02
CA LEU A 527 6.08 -9.10 -56.40
C LEU A 527 5.71 -9.22 -54.92
N ILE A 528 4.84 -10.16 -54.55
CA ILE A 528 4.45 -10.37 -53.14
C ILE A 528 5.63 -10.83 -52.29
N ASN A 529 6.57 -11.57 -52.86
CA ASN A 529 7.78 -12.02 -52.19
C ASN A 529 8.87 -10.93 -52.08
N GLY A 530 8.68 -9.77 -52.72
CA GLY A 530 9.69 -8.72 -52.81
C GLY A 530 10.84 -9.04 -53.77
N GLU A 531 10.62 -9.94 -54.71
CA GLU A 531 11.59 -10.34 -55.74
C GLU A 531 11.42 -9.49 -57.01
N ASN A 532 12.46 -9.43 -57.85
CA ASN A 532 12.38 -8.69 -59.12
C ASN A 532 11.37 -9.35 -60.08
N ALA A 533 10.38 -8.59 -60.53
CA ALA A 533 9.25 -9.10 -61.31
C ALA A 533 8.88 -8.15 -62.44
N ASN A 534 8.66 -8.69 -63.64
CA ASN A 534 8.24 -7.93 -64.83
C ASN A 534 6.72 -8.00 -64.99
N TYR A 535 5.98 -7.49 -64.00
CA TYR A 535 4.52 -7.63 -63.97
C TYR A 535 3.80 -6.86 -65.10
N GLU A 536 4.29 -5.66 -65.45
CA GLU A 536 3.74 -4.86 -66.56
C GLU A 536 3.92 -5.57 -67.90
N GLN A 537 5.10 -6.16 -68.14
CA GLN A 537 5.35 -6.95 -69.34
C GLN A 537 4.44 -8.18 -69.42
N ALA A 538 4.19 -8.85 -68.29
CA ALA A 538 3.26 -9.99 -68.25
C ALA A 538 1.80 -9.56 -68.52
N ILE A 539 1.41 -8.33 -68.14
CA ILE A 539 0.11 -7.77 -68.53
C ILE A 539 0.03 -7.55 -70.04
N ASP A 540 1.09 -7.04 -70.67
CA ASP A 540 1.12 -6.85 -72.13
C ASP A 540 1.07 -8.18 -72.90
N GLU A 541 1.70 -9.24 -72.37
CA GLU A 541 1.55 -10.61 -72.90
C GLU A 541 0.10 -11.12 -72.79
N VAL A 542 -0.60 -10.79 -71.71
CA VAL A 542 -2.03 -11.12 -71.57
C VAL A 542 -2.85 -10.34 -72.60
N LYS A 543 -2.66 -9.02 -72.75
CA LYS A 543 -3.35 -8.18 -73.75
C LYS A 543 -3.24 -8.78 -75.16
N LEU A 544 -2.02 -9.14 -75.55
CA LEU A 544 -1.73 -9.80 -76.82
C LEU A 544 -2.49 -11.13 -76.96
N SER A 545 -2.50 -11.95 -75.92
CA SER A 545 -3.17 -13.26 -75.95
C SER A 545 -4.69 -13.19 -76.03
N VAL A 546 -5.31 -12.14 -75.47
CA VAL A 546 -6.76 -11.97 -75.46
C VAL A 546 -7.28 -11.19 -76.67
N GLY A 547 -6.37 -10.65 -77.50
CA GLY A 547 -6.70 -9.89 -78.71
C GLY A 547 -7.06 -8.43 -78.44
N GLU A 548 -6.67 -7.89 -77.28
CA GLU A 548 -6.81 -6.48 -76.93
C GLU A 548 -5.52 -5.77 -77.39
N SER A 549 -5.59 -5.01 -78.48
CA SER A 549 -4.43 -4.25 -78.99
C SER A 549 -4.12 -3.10 -78.05
N SER A 550 -2.82 -2.79 -77.89
CA SER A 550 -2.27 -1.75 -77.00
C SER A 550 -2.94 -0.39 -77.10
#